data_AF-A0AAP5YE26-F1
#
_entry.id   AF-A0AAP5YE26-F1
#
_cell.length_a   1.000
_cell.length_b   1.000
_cell.length_c   1.000
_cell.angle_alpha   90.00
_cell.angle_beta   90.00
_cell.angle_gamma   90.00
#
_symmetry.space_group_name_H-M   'P 1'
#
loop_
_entity.id
_entity.type
_entity.pdbx_description
1 polymer ?
#
loop_
_entity_poly.entity_id
_entity_poly.type
_entity_poly.pdbx_seq_one_letter_code
_entity_poly.pdbx_strand_id
1 'polypeptide(L)'
;LIAAVAYKESGFNNNLVGTRGAVGIMQVLPSTARDPNINIKNVRQLENNIHAGAKYLAFLRRQYFGDKAITAENKIYFTLAAYNAGPGNVEKMRKRAAQQGYDPNVWFNNVEVVMRKSLSSTVSYVTSVNRYYVIYKQLESLDLAKTLENVLLIPDDPIFMTPIRKITQTPDTKMPLVN
;
A
#
# COMPACT_ATOMS: atom_id res chain seq x y z
N LEU A 1 -1.06 0.64 -3.68
CA LEU A 1 -2.02 1.31 -2.77
C LEU A 1 -3.01 2.19 -3.53
N ILE A 2 -2.57 3.14 -4.36
CA ILE A 2 -3.46 4.06 -5.09
C ILE A 2 -4.54 3.32 -5.90
N ALA A 3 -4.17 2.28 -6.64
CA ALA A 3 -5.14 1.45 -7.38
C ALA A 3 -6.20 0.80 -6.46
N ALA A 4 -5.82 0.34 -5.27
CA ALA A 4 -6.76 -0.24 -4.29
C ALA A 4 -7.76 0.80 -3.75
N VAL A 5 -7.29 2.04 -3.52
CA VAL A 5 -8.16 3.16 -3.15
C VAL A 5 -9.10 3.50 -4.31
N ALA A 6 -8.59 3.70 -5.52
CA ALA A 6 -9.40 4.00 -6.70
C ALA A 6 -10.47 2.93 -6.98
N TYR A 7 -10.12 1.65 -6.85
CA TYR A 7 -11.09 0.58 -6.99
C TYR A 7 -12.16 0.63 -5.89
N LYS A 8 -11.78 0.90 -4.64
CA LYS A 8 -12.75 1.01 -3.54
C LYS A 8 -13.66 2.24 -3.68
N GLU A 9 -13.14 3.34 -4.18
CA GLU A 9 -13.86 4.61 -4.31
C GLU A 9 -14.87 4.59 -5.46
N SER A 10 -14.49 4.08 -6.63
CA SER A 10 -15.37 4.14 -7.80
C SER A 10 -15.37 2.91 -8.70
N GLY A 11 -14.65 1.85 -8.34
CA GLY A 11 -14.44 0.71 -9.25
C GLY A 11 -13.75 1.14 -10.54
N PHE A 12 -12.84 2.13 -10.46
CA PHE A 12 -12.17 2.78 -11.59
C PHE A 12 -13.07 3.63 -12.52
N ASN A 13 -14.31 3.93 -12.12
CA ASN A 13 -15.18 4.83 -12.88
C ASN A 13 -14.82 6.31 -12.64
N ASN A 14 -14.25 7.00 -13.63
CA ASN A 14 -13.94 8.44 -13.54
C ASN A 14 -15.15 9.37 -13.73
N ASN A 15 -16.29 8.86 -14.19
CA ASN A 15 -17.50 9.66 -14.36
C ASN A 15 -18.39 9.66 -13.10
N LEU A 16 -18.01 8.92 -12.06
CA LEU A 16 -18.79 8.81 -10.83
C LEU A 16 -18.83 10.14 -10.06
N VAL A 17 -20.03 10.57 -9.69
CA VAL A 17 -20.28 11.67 -8.76
C VAL A 17 -20.96 11.10 -7.52
N GLY A 18 -20.26 11.15 -6.39
CA GLY A 18 -20.77 10.66 -5.11
C GLY A 18 -21.86 11.57 -4.54
N THR A 19 -22.67 11.01 -3.63
CA THR A 19 -23.82 11.69 -3.01
C THR A 19 -23.48 12.98 -2.26
N ARG A 20 -22.22 13.13 -1.82
CA ARG A 20 -21.70 14.31 -1.13
C ARG A 20 -20.89 15.25 -2.03
N GLY A 21 -20.96 15.06 -3.35
CA GLY A 21 -20.27 15.89 -4.34
C GLY A 21 -18.80 15.52 -4.60
N ALA A 22 -18.34 14.38 -4.08
CA ALA A 22 -17.07 13.78 -4.46
C ALA A 22 -17.09 13.38 -5.95
N VAL A 23 -15.98 13.51 -6.67
CA VAL A 23 -15.94 13.25 -8.12
C VAL A 23 -14.77 12.35 -8.50
N GLY A 24 -14.93 11.64 -9.61
CA GLY A 24 -13.84 10.99 -10.32
C GLY A 24 -13.36 9.69 -9.69
N ILE A 25 -12.28 9.16 -10.26
CA ILE A 25 -11.79 7.80 -9.97
C ILE A 25 -11.38 7.56 -8.51
N MET A 26 -10.95 8.60 -7.80
CA MET A 26 -10.58 8.57 -6.38
C MET A 26 -11.61 9.26 -5.48
N GLN A 27 -12.77 9.66 -6.03
CA GLN A 27 -13.85 10.34 -5.28
C GLN A 27 -13.35 11.51 -4.42
N VAL A 28 -12.59 12.42 -5.05
CA VAL A 28 -12.06 13.61 -4.38
C VAL A 28 -13.13 14.71 -4.36
N LEU A 29 -13.34 15.35 -3.21
CA LEU A 29 -14.18 16.55 -3.12
C LEU A 29 -13.51 17.73 -3.85
N PRO A 30 -14.22 18.52 -4.65
CA PRO A 30 -13.67 19.72 -5.26
C PRO A 30 -13.07 20.72 -4.26
N SER A 31 -13.60 20.78 -3.02
CA SER A 31 -13.01 21.58 -1.93
C SER A 31 -11.66 21.03 -1.47
N THR A 32 -11.53 19.71 -1.29
CA THR A 32 -10.25 19.05 -0.97
C THR A 32 -9.21 19.30 -2.06
N ALA A 33 -9.59 19.26 -3.33
CA ALA A 33 -8.68 19.54 -4.44
C ALA A 33 -8.16 20.99 -4.44
N ARG A 34 -8.98 21.93 -3.99
CA ARG A 34 -8.65 23.37 -3.88
C ARG A 34 -7.85 23.72 -2.63
N ASP A 35 -7.79 22.84 -1.64
CA ASP A 35 -7.00 23.08 -0.43
C ASP A 35 -5.55 23.43 -0.81
N PRO A 36 -4.91 24.45 -0.19
CA PRO A 36 -3.56 24.88 -0.54
C PRO A 36 -2.50 23.76 -0.49
N ASN A 37 -2.69 22.74 0.36
CA ASN A 37 -1.78 21.61 0.47
C ASN A 37 -1.88 20.65 -0.72
N ILE A 38 -3.02 20.65 -1.43
CA ILE A 38 -3.31 19.76 -2.56
C ILE A 38 -3.14 20.54 -3.87
N ASN A 39 -3.86 21.66 -3.99
CA ASN A 39 -3.78 22.64 -5.06
C ASN A 39 -3.80 22.01 -6.47
N ILE A 40 -4.83 21.21 -6.75
CA ILE A 40 -5.06 20.59 -8.05
C ILE A 40 -6.36 21.14 -8.66
N LYS A 41 -6.23 21.79 -9.81
CA LYS A 41 -7.36 22.32 -10.59
C LYS A 41 -8.00 21.21 -11.42
N ASN A 42 -9.21 21.44 -11.92
CA ASN A 42 -9.89 20.55 -12.87
C ASN A 42 -9.96 19.08 -12.41
N VAL A 43 -10.32 18.85 -11.14
CA VAL A 43 -10.27 17.51 -10.50
C VAL A 43 -11.23 16.47 -11.09
N ARG A 44 -12.07 16.84 -12.07
CA ARG A 44 -12.87 15.87 -12.85
C ARG A 44 -12.05 15.16 -13.93
N GLN A 45 -10.93 15.74 -14.35
CA GLN A 45 -10.00 15.10 -15.28
C GLN A 45 -9.31 13.92 -14.59
N LEU A 46 -9.20 12.79 -15.28
CA LEU A 46 -8.71 11.53 -14.73
C LEU A 46 -7.38 11.69 -13.98
N GLU A 47 -6.35 12.22 -14.66
CA GLU A 47 -5.02 12.41 -14.09
C GLU A 47 -5.02 13.37 -12.89
N ASN A 48 -5.76 14.47 -13.01
CA ASN A 48 -5.89 15.44 -11.91
C ASN A 48 -6.59 14.84 -10.69
N ASN A 49 -7.57 13.96 -10.91
CA ASN A 49 -8.27 13.27 -9.83
C ASN A 49 -7.33 12.32 -9.09
N ILE A 50 -6.55 11.54 -9.84
CA ILE A 50 -5.54 10.62 -9.28
C ILE A 50 -4.49 11.42 -8.50
N HIS A 51 -3.96 12.50 -9.08
CA HIS A 51 -2.99 13.37 -8.42
C HIS A 51 -3.53 14.02 -7.16
N ALA A 52 -4.78 14.51 -7.19
CA ALA A 52 -5.41 15.11 -6.02
C ALA A 52 -5.61 14.10 -4.89
N GLY A 53 -6.12 12.89 -5.21
CA GLY A 53 -6.30 11.83 -4.22
C GLY A 53 -4.99 11.34 -3.62
N ALA A 54 -3.95 11.14 -4.45
CA ALA A 54 -2.62 10.76 -3.99
C ALA A 54 -1.96 11.84 -3.12
N LYS A 55 -2.04 13.12 -3.51
CA LYS A 55 -1.57 14.24 -2.69
C LYS A 55 -2.33 14.32 -1.37
N TYR A 56 -3.64 14.09 -1.37
CA TYR A 56 -4.45 14.16 -0.15
C TYR A 56 -4.10 13.03 0.82
N LEU A 57 -3.91 11.80 0.35
CA LEU A 57 -3.39 10.70 1.17
C LEU A 57 -2.01 11.05 1.77
N ALA A 58 -1.11 11.61 0.96
CA ALA A 58 0.21 12.01 1.43
C ALA A 58 0.16 13.14 2.47
N PHE A 59 -0.71 14.13 2.27
CA PHE A 59 -0.98 15.20 3.21
C PHE A 59 -1.51 14.66 4.53
N LEU A 60 -2.57 13.84 4.50
CA LEU A 60 -3.17 13.24 5.69
C LEU A 60 -2.13 12.47 6.52
N ARG A 61 -1.32 11.64 5.85
CA ARG A 61 -0.27 10.86 6.51
C ARG A 61 0.76 11.75 7.21
N ARG A 62 1.27 12.78 6.52
CA ARG A 62 2.30 13.67 7.08
C ARG A 62 1.76 14.54 8.21
N GLN A 63 0.59 15.14 8.00
CA GLN A 63 0.02 16.13 8.90
C GLN A 63 -0.52 15.51 10.19
N TYR A 64 -1.22 14.37 10.10
CA TYR A 64 -1.95 13.80 11.24
C TYR A 64 -1.30 12.55 11.83
N PHE A 65 -0.49 11.85 11.04
CA PHE A 65 0.09 10.56 11.41
C PHE A 65 1.61 10.53 11.17
N GLY A 66 2.27 11.68 11.30
CA GLY A 66 3.73 11.81 11.15
C GLY A 66 4.53 11.23 12.33
N ASP A 67 3.90 11.11 13.49
CA ASP A 67 4.51 10.66 14.75
C ASP A 67 5.30 9.36 14.61
N LYS A 68 6.50 9.31 15.19
CA LYS A 68 7.40 8.14 15.17
C LYS A 68 6.86 6.97 16.00
N ALA A 69 5.98 7.23 16.96
CA ALA A 69 5.32 6.19 17.75
C ALA A 69 4.35 5.33 16.92
N ILE A 70 3.91 5.81 15.75
CA ILE A 70 3.04 5.04 14.84
C ILE A 70 3.93 4.30 13.83
N THR A 71 3.75 2.98 13.70
CA THR A 71 4.49 2.20 12.70
C THR A 71 4.09 2.61 11.27
N ALA A 72 4.97 2.38 10.30
CA ALA A 72 4.70 2.72 8.89
C ALA A 72 3.38 2.10 8.37
N GLU A 73 3.08 0.88 8.79
CA GLU A 73 1.85 0.17 8.48
C GLU A 73 0.62 0.85 9.10
N ASN A 74 0.65 1.13 10.41
CA ASN A 74 -0.47 1.81 11.08
C ASN A 74 -0.72 3.21 10.54
N LYS A 75 0.34 3.92 10.10
CA LYS A 75 0.19 5.20 9.39
C LYS A 75 -0.67 5.06 8.14
N ILE A 76 -0.54 3.96 7.38
CA ILE A 76 -1.36 3.70 6.20
C ILE A 76 -2.83 3.52 6.63
N TYR A 77 -3.11 2.70 7.64
CA TYR A 77 -4.49 2.44 8.07
C TYR A 77 -5.19 3.67 8.62
N PHE A 78 -4.51 4.45 9.46
CA PHE A 78 -5.07 5.73 9.92
C PHE A 78 -5.27 6.73 8.80
N THR A 79 -4.36 6.76 7.82
CA THR A 79 -4.51 7.62 6.63
C THR A 79 -5.72 7.23 5.80
N LEU A 80 -5.96 5.93 5.58
CA LEU A 80 -7.13 5.44 4.86
C LEU A 80 -8.42 5.73 5.61
N ALA A 81 -8.42 5.56 6.94
CA ALA A 81 -9.56 5.93 7.78
C ALA A 81 -9.86 7.43 7.69
N ALA A 82 -8.81 8.27 7.71
CA ALA A 82 -8.94 9.72 7.60
C ALA A 82 -9.37 10.17 6.21
N TYR A 83 -8.99 9.45 5.16
CA TYR A 83 -9.47 9.70 3.80
C TYR A 83 -10.99 9.51 3.72
N ASN A 84 -11.51 8.46 4.35
CA ASN A 84 -12.94 8.13 4.34
C ASN A 84 -13.80 8.94 5.32
N ALA A 85 -13.34 9.12 6.57
CA ALA A 85 -14.12 9.72 7.65
C ALA A 85 -13.66 11.13 8.03
N GLY A 86 -12.55 11.61 7.49
CA GLY A 86 -11.88 12.83 7.93
C GLY A 86 -10.92 12.60 9.12
N PRO A 87 -9.81 13.34 9.20
CA PRO A 87 -8.77 13.15 10.21
C PRO A 87 -9.26 13.42 11.64
N GLY A 88 -10.14 14.42 11.84
CA GLY A 88 -10.66 14.73 13.18
C GLY A 88 -11.48 13.59 13.80
N ASN A 89 -12.20 12.82 12.99
CA ASN A 89 -12.91 11.62 13.45
C ASN A 89 -11.92 10.53 13.88
N VAL A 90 -10.84 10.33 13.12
CA VAL A 90 -9.80 9.36 13.48
C VAL A 90 -9.11 9.75 14.78
N GLU A 91 -8.71 11.01 14.95
CA GLU A 91 -8.10 11.50 16.19
C GLU A 91 -9.03 11.33 17.40
N LYS A 92 -10.33 11.64 17.24
CA LYS A 92 -11.34 11.42 18.27
C LYS A 92 -11.40 9.95 18.69
N MET A 93 -11.38 9.03 17.71
CA MET A 93 -11.40 7.60 18.00
C MET A 93 -10.10 7.10 18.64
N ARG A 94 -8.93 7.64 18.24
CA ARG A 94 -7.65 7.35 18.91
C ARG A 94 -7.66 7.77 20.38
N LYS A 95 -8.14 8.98 20.69
CA LYS A 95 -8.29 9.46 22.07
C LYS A 95 -9.23 8.56 22.88
N ARG A 96 -10.36 8.17 22.28
CA ARG A 96 -11.33 7.26 22.92
C ARG A 96 -10.77 5.85 23.12
N ALA A 97 -9.92 5.37 22.22
CA ALA A 97 -9.23 4.09 22.35
C ALA A 97 -8.29 4.10 23.56
N ALA A 98 -7.48 5.14 23.71
CA ALA A 98 -6.60 5.32 24.88
C ALA A 98 -7.40 5.35 26.20
N GLN A 99 -8.53 6.07 26.23
CA GLN A 99 -9.43 6.11 27.40
C GLN A 99 -10.03 4.74 27.77
N GLN A 100 -10.09 3.80 26.82
CA GLN A 100 -10.61 2.45 27.03
C GLN A 100 -9.50 1.40 27.20
N GLY A 101 -8.23 1.83 27.34
CA GLY A 101 -7.10 0.93 27.55
C GLY A 101 -6.55 0.28 26.27
N TYR A 102 -6.98 0.72 25.09
CA TYR A 102 -6.40 0.29 23.81
C TYR A 102 -5.22 1.18 23.41
N ASP A 103 -4.33 0.65 22.56
CA ASP A 103 -3.23 1.43 22.01
C ASP A 103 -3.73 2.41 20.92
N PRO A 104 -3.61 3.74 21.10
CA PRO A 104 -4.06 4.73 20.12
C PRO A 104 -3.20 4.77 18.85
N ASN A 105 -2.07 4.08 18.80
CA ASN A 105 -1.13 4.04 17.67
C ASN A 105 -1.23 2.75 16.86
N VAL A 106 -2.12 1.84 17.26
CA VAL A 106 -2.40 0.58 16.54
C VAL A 106 -3.83 0.60 16.01
N TRP A 107 -3.99 0.26 14.73
CA TRP A 107 -5.29 0.23 14.07
C TRP A 107 -6.07 -1.03 14.46
N PHE A 108 -5.56 -2.20 14.06
CA PHE A 108 -6.24 -3.48 14.24
C PHE A 108 -6.28 -3.89 15.71
N ASN A 109 -7.41 -4.48 16.12
CA ASN A 109 -7.67 -4.90 17.51
C ASN A 109 -7.54 -3.79 18.57
N ASN A 110 -7.45 -2.52 18.14
CA ASN A 110 -7.27 -1.37 19.02
C ASN A 110 -8.22 -0.24 18.59
N VAL A 111 -7.74 0.74 17.83
CA VAL A 111 -8.56 1.90 17.45
C VAL A 111 -9.80 1.50 16.64
N GLU A 112 -9.70 0.49 15.78
CA GLU A 112 -10.84 0.03 14.99
C GLU A 112 -11.97 -0.55 15.86
N VAL A 113 -11.66 -1.16 17.01
CA VAL A 113 -12.65 -1.77 17.92
C VAL A 113 -13.56 -0.70 18.49
N VAL A 114 -12.96 0.44 18.86
CA VAL A 114 -13.70 1.61 19.34
C VAL A 114 -14.41 2.32 18.19
N MET A 115 -13.76 2.48 17.05
CA MET A 115 -14.32 3.14 15.87
C MET A 115 -15.56 2.41 15.33
N ARG A 116 -15.55 1.07 15.29
CA ARG A 116 -16.63 0.23 14.74
C ARG A 116 -18.00 0.51 15.37
N LYS A 117 -18.04 0.96 16.62
CA LYS A 117 -19.28 1.30 17.35
C LYS A 117 -20.02 2.50 16.76
N SER A 118 -19.32 3.39 16.04
CA SER A 118 -19.90 4.65 15.52
C SER A 118 -19.58 4.96 14.06
N LEU A 119 -18.54 4.32 13.50
CA LEU A 119 -18.02 4.55 12.15
C LEU A 119 -17.66 3.20 11.50
N SER A 120 -18.58 2.23 11.56
CA SER A 120 -18.39 0.88 11.02
C SER A 120 -18.06 0.88 9.52
N SER A 121 -18.66 1.78 8.75
CA SER A 121 -18.38 1.94 7.31
C SER A 121 -16.92 2.30 7.03
N THR A 122 -16.29 3.10 7.89
CA THR A 122 -14.87 3.48 7.78
C THR A 122 -13.95 2.31 8.09
N VAL A 123 -14.30 1.50 9.10
CA VAL A 123 -13.53 0.29 9.40
C VAL A 123 -13.59 -0.68 8.21
N SER A 124 -14.80 -0.91 7.67
CA SER A 124 -14.99 -1.73 6.45
C SER A 124 -14.27 -1.16 5.24
N TYR A 125 -14.17 0.17 5.12
CA TYR A 125 -13.40 0.83 4.07
C TYR A 125 -11.92 0.48 4.16
N VAL A 126 -11.30 0.64 5.34
CA VAL A 126 -9.88 0.31 5.54
C VAL A 126 -9.61 -1.17 5.25
N THR A 127 -10.45 -2.08 5.75
CA THR A 127 -10.33 -3.51 5.47
C THR A 127 -10.44 -3.81 3.97
N SER A 128 -11.38 -3.18 3.26
CA SER A 128 -11.55 -3.37 1.82
C SER A 128 -10.33 -2.92 1.03
N VAL A 129 -9.82 -1.70 1.30
CA VAL A 129 -8.63 -1.18 0.62
C VAL A 129 -7.42 -2.05 0.91
N ASN A 130 -7.23 -2.50 2.16
CA ASN A 130 -6.13 -3.39 2.50
C ASN A 130 -6.21 -4.72 1.74
N ARG A 131 -7.40 -5.31 1.63
CA ARG A 131 -7.63 -6.54 0.84
C ARG A 131 -7.25 -6.34 -0.62
N TYR A 132 -7.73 -5.27 -1.27
CA TYR A 132 -7.38 -4.98 -2.66
C TYR A 132 -5.89 -4.69 -2.83
N TYR A 133 -5.27 -4.01 -1.87
CA TYR A 133 -3.85 -3.74 -1.89
C TYR A 133 -3.02 -5.02 -1.88
N VAL A 134 -3.34 -5.98 -0.99
CA VAL A 134 -2.68 -7.28 -0.94
C VAL A 134 -2.90 -8.07 -2.24
N ILE A 135 -4.14 -8.07 -2.77
CA ILE A 135 -4.44 -8.74 -4.04
C ILE A 135 -3.58 -8.16 -5.18
N TYR A 136 -3.55 -6.83 -5.33
CA TYR A 136 -2.78 -6.20 -6.40
C TYR A 136 -1.27 -6.42 -6.25
N LYS A 137 -0.75 -6.38 -5.02
CA LYS A 137 0.65 -6.73 -4.73
C LYS A 137 0.97 -8.18 -5.12
N GLN A 138 0.08 -9.11 -4.80
CA GLN A 138 0.29 -10.52 -5.14
C GLN A 138 0.24 -10.73 -6.65
N LEU A 139 -0.72 -10.12 -7.35
CA LEU A 139 -0.81 -10.20 -8.81
C LEU A 139 0.43 -9.64 -9.49
N GLU A 140 0.95 -8.49 -9.03
CA GLU A 140 2.20 -7.90 -9.51
C GLU A 140 3.39 -8.85 -9.28
N SER A 141 3.48 -9.48 -8.10
CA SER A 141 4.55 -10.45 -7.82
C SER A 141 4.48 -11.71 -8.68
N LEU A 142 3.27 -12.19 -9.00
CA LEU A 142 3.07 -13.35 -9.87
C LEU A 142 3.41 -13.03 -11.33
N ASP A 143 3.05 -11.83 -11.80
CA ASP A 143 3.38 -11.37 -13.15
C ASP A 143 4.90 -11.22 -13.32
N LEU A 144 5.57 -10.67 -12.30
CA LEU A 144 7.02 -10.59 -12.26
C LEU A 144 7.68 -11.98 -12.23
N ALA A 145 7.17 -12.90 -11.41
CA ALA A 145 7.71 -14.26 -11.35
C ALA A 145 7.62 -14.99 -12.69
N LYS A 146 6.47 -14.88 -13.39
CA LYS A 146 6.29 -15.43 -14.74
C LYS A 146 7.25 -14.79 -15.75
N THR A 147 7.45 -13.48 -15.66
CA THR A 147 8.38 -12.76 -16.53
C THR A 147 9.81 -13.26 -16.31
N LEU A 148 10.22 -13.47 -15.05
CA LEU A 148 11.54 -14.01 -14.72
C LEU A 148 11.72 -15.46 -15.17
N GLU A 149 10.71 -16.33 -15.00
CA GLU A 149 10.75 -17.70 -15.52
C GLU A 149 10.93 -17.72 -17.04
N ASN A 150 10.22 -16.86 -17.77
CA ASN A 150 10.36 -16.75 -19.22
C ASN A 150 11.73 -16.23 -19.66
N VAL A 151 12.40 -15.43 -18.83
CA VAL A 151 13.77 -14.93 -19.08
C VAL A 151 14.84 -15.96 -18.68
N LEU A 152 14.63 -16.73 -17.61
CA LEU A 152 15.54 -17.80 -17.18
C LEU A 152 15.43 -19.07 -18.03
N LEU A 153 14.33 -19.26 -18.76
CA LEU A 153 14.15 -20.35 -19.73
C LEU A 153 14.65 -20.00 -21.14
N ILE A 154 15.53 -18.99 -21.32
CA ILE A 154 16.34 -18.94 -22.55
C ILE A 154 17.20 -20.20 -22.53
N PRO A 155 16.99 -21.18 -23.44
CA PRO A 155 17.84 -22.35 -23.51
C PRO A 155 19.27 -21.87 -23.78
N ASP A 156 20.24 -22.39 -23.02
CA ASP A 156 21.66 -22.06 -23.10
C ASP A 156 22.08 -21.63 -24.51
N ASP A 157 22.15 -20.31 -24.74
CA ASP A 157 22.59 -19.77 -26.02
C ASP A 157 24.07 -20.18 -26.18
N PRO A 158 24.47 -20.94 -27.22
CA PRO A 158 25.80 -21.56 -27.29
C PRO A 158 26.97 -20.56 -27.35
N ILE A 159 26.68 -19.27 -27.46
CA ILE A 159 27.63 -18.19 -27.71
C ILE A 159 28.46 -17.85 -26.45
N PHE A 160 28.07 -18.29 -25.25
CA PHE A 160 28.77 -17.98 -24.00
C PHE A 160 29.41 -19.18 -23.27
N MET A 161 29.57 -20.34 -23.91
CA MET A 161 30.41 -21.41 -23.33
C MET A 161 31.90 -21.09 -23.49
N THR A 162 32.49 -20.47 -22.47
CA THR A 162 33.96 -20.44 -22.34
C THR A 162 34.44 -21.77 -21.74
N PRO A 163 35.49 -22.44 -22.27
CA PRO A 163 35.92 -23.73 -21.74
C PRO A 163 36.62 -23.56 -20.39
N ILE A 164 36.13 -24.23 -19.35
CA ILE A 164 36.86 -24.39 -18.08
C ILE A 164 38.07 -25.30 -18.35
N ARG A 165 39.28 -24.74 -18.37
CA ARG A 165 40.52 -25.53 -18.35
C ARG A 165 40.56 -26.37 -17.08
N LYS A 166 40.56 -27.69 -17.21
CA LYS A 166 40.87 -28.63 -16.12
C LYS A 166 42.27 -28.34 -15.58
N ILE A 167 42.35 -27.90 -14.33
CA ILE A 167 43.58 -27.94 -13.54
C ILE A 167 43.32 -28.91 -12.39
N THR A 168 43.80 -30.13 -12.50
CA THR A 168 44.14 -30.96 -11.34
C THR A 168 45.23 -31.95 -11.76
N GLN A 169 46.49 -31.58 -11.50
CA GLN A 169 47.52 -32.56 -11.18
C GLN A 169 47.31 -32.96 -9.72
N THR A 170 47.16 -34.25 -9.44
CA THR A 170 47.24 -34.83 -8.09
C THR A 170 48.69 -35.20 -7.80
N PRO A 171 49.29 -34.81 -6.65
CA PRO A 171 50.52 -35.42 -6.18
C PRO A 171 50.23 -36.75 -5.48
N ASP A 172 51.03 -37.75 -5.83
CA ASP A 172 51.17 -39.03 -5.13
C ASP A 172 51.47 -38.81 -3.64
N THR A 173 50.73 -39.46 -2.74
CA THR A 173 51.26 -39.76 -1.40
C THR A 173 50.63 -41.03 -0.82
N LYS A 174 51.51 -42.03 -0.64
CA LYS A 174 51.24 -43.34 -0.02
C LYS A 174 50.81 -43.19 1.44
N MET A 175 49.82 -43.98 1.86
CA MET A 175 49.52 -44.27 3.27
C MET A 175 50.52 -45.30 3.83
N PRO A 176 50.98 -45.17 5.08
CA PRO A 176 51.47 -46.29 5.85
C PRO A 176 50.33 -46.98 6.61
N LEU A 177 50.32 -48.31 6.53
CA LEU A 177 49.55 -49.21 7.39
C LEU A 177 50.20 -49.24 8.79
N VAL A 178 49.38 -49.20 9.83
CA VAL A 178 49.80 -49.62 11.17
C VAL A 178 48.73 -50.55 11.74
N ASN A 179 49.23 -51.69 12.22
CA ASN A 179 48.52 -52.78 12.90
C ASN A 179 47.92 -52.35 14.25
#